data_AF-A0A6G1EMW8-F1
#
_entry.id   AF-A0A6G1EMW8-F1
#
_cell.length_a   1.000
_cell.length_b   1.000
_cell.length_c   1.000
_cell.angle_alpha   90.00
_cell.angle_beta   90.00
_cell.angle_gamma   90.00
#
_symmetry.space_group_name_H-M   'P 1'
#
loop_
_entity.id
_entity.type
_entity.pdbx_description
1 polymer ?
#
loop_
_entity_poly.entity_id
_entity_poly.type
_entity_poly.pdbx_seq_one_letter_code
_entity_poly.pdbx_strand_id
1 'polypeptide(L)' 'MDDKLECLYHGWQLDGEGKCVKIPQLPDIAKIPRNTCSRNYEVQDSRDVVWVWMLESNPLDDRKLAWF' A
#
# COMPACT_ATOMS: atom_id res chain seq x y z
N MET A 1 2.87 16.44 4.40
CA MET A 1 3.68 15.26 4.01
C MET A 1 2.72 14.44 3.16
N ASP A 2 3.02 14.21 1.89
CA ASP A 2 1.99 13.91 0.87
C ASP A 2 1.47 12.46 0.87
N ASP A 3 1.26 11.83 2.04
CA ASP A 3 0.63 10.50 2.28
C ASP A 3 0.84 9.45 1.17
N LYS A 4 2.03 9.43 0.57
CA LYS A 4 2.39 8.61 -0.60
C LYS A 4 3.76 8.01 -0.41
N LEU A 5 3.89 6.77 -0.88
CA LEU A 5 5.17 6.08 -0.97
C LEU A 5 5.81 6.41 -2.32
N GLU A 6 7.03 6.94 -2.31
CA GLU A 6 7.78 7.23 -3.54
C GLU A 6 8.90 6.21 -3.77
N CYS A 7 8.94 5.64 -4.98
CA CYS A 7 10.02 4.78 -5.41
C CYS A 7 11.29 5.61 -5.69
N LEU A 8 12.38 5.31 -5.00
CA LEU A 8 13.67 6.01 -5.15
C LEU A 8 14.34 5.82 -6.51
N TYR A 9 13.91 4.84 -7.31
CA TYR A 9 14.51 4.61 -8.62
C TYR A 9 13.96 5.56 -9.68
N HIS A 10 12.62 5.61 -9.83
CA HIS A 10 11.97 6.37 -10.91
C HIS A 10 11.02 7.46 -10.41
N GLY A 11 10.88 7.65 -9.11
CA GLY A 11 9.97 8.65 -8.52
C GLY A 11 8.48 8.30 -8.67
N TRP A 12 8.15 7.03 -8.91
CA TRP A 12 6.75 6.59 -8.96
C TRP A 12 6.13 6.73 -7.57
N GLN A 13 4.93 7.30 -7.49
CA GLN A 13 4.23 7.48 -6.21
C GLN A 13 3.04 6.55 -6.12
N LEU A 14 2.90 5.87 -4.98
CA LEU A 14 1.76 5.03 -4.65
C LEU A 14 0.96 5.64 -3.49
N ASP A 15 -0.35 5.52 -3.54
CA ASP A 15 -1.23 5.88 -2.42
C ASP A 15 -1.31 4.75 -1.36
N GLY A 16 -2.07 4.99 -0.29
CA GLY A 16 -2.27 4.02 0.80
C GLY A 16 -2.99 2.73 0.38
N GLU A 17 -3.65 2.71 -0.78
CA GLU A 17 -4.27 1.51 -1.36
C GLU A 17 -3.31 0.76 -2.31
N GLY A 18 -2.06 1.22 -2.42
CA GLY A 18 -1.03 0.61 -3.26
C GLY A 18 -1.19 0.93 -4.74
N LYS A 19 -2.09 1.84 -5.11
CA LYS A 19 -2.28 2.24 -6.49
C LYS A 19 -1.26 3.30 -6.86
N CYS A 20 -0.62 3.15 -8.03
CA CYS A 20 0.24 4.21 -8.54
C CYS A 20 -0.59 5.42 -8.96
N VAL A 21 -0.30 6.57 -8.36
CA VAL A 21 -0.98 7.85 -8.58
C VAL A 21 -0.12 8.86 -9.35
N LYS A 22 1.18 8.58 -9.52
CA LYS A 22 2.09 9.42 -10.29
C LYS A 22 3.23 8.61 -10.89
N ILE A 23 3.46 8.82 -12.19
CA ILE A 23 4.64 8.34 -12.93
C ILE A 23 5.30 9.60 -13.53
N PRO A 24 6.44 10.08 -13.00
CA PRO A 24 7.06 11.33 -13.48
C PRO A 24 7.41 11.34 -14.98
N GLN A 25 7.69 10.16 -15.55
CA GLN A 25 8.09 9.99 -16.95
C GLN A 25 6.89 9.80 -17.89
N LEU A 26 5.66 9.72 -17.36
CA LEU A 26 4.47 9.52 -18.16
C LEU A 26 4.01 10.87 -18.72
N PRO A 27 3.82 11.01 -20.04
CA PRO A 27 3.27 12.24 -20.63
C PRO A 27 1.87 12.56 -20.06
N ASP A 28 1.53 13.84 -19.89
CA ASP A 28 0.26 14.28 -19.28
C ASP A 28 -1.00 13.74 -19.99
N ILE A 29 -0.88 13.43 -21.29
CA ILE A 29 -1.97 12.88 -22.10
C ILE A 29 -2.19 11.37 -21.89
N ALA A 30 -1.22 10.69 -21.28
CA ALA A 30 -1.23 9.25 -21.10
C ALA A 30 -1.80 8.88 -19.72
N LYS A 31 -2.48 7.73 -19.66
CA LYS A 31 -3.07 7.22 -18.41
C LYS A 31 -2.12 6.23 -17.74
N ILE A 32 -2.03 6.28 -16.42
CA ILE A 32 -1.34 5.26 -15.63
C ILE A 32 -2.04 3.90 -15.86
N PRO A 33 -1.32 2.84 -16.26
CA PRO A 33 -1.91 1.52 -16.42
C PRO A 33 -2.53 0.99 -15.12
N ARG A 34 -3.64 0.24 -15.21
CA ARG A 34 -4.35 -0.26 -14.02
C ARG A 34 -3.53 -1.24 -13.18
N ASN A 35 -2.61 -1.97 -13.80
CA ASN A 35 -1.73 -2.94 -13.16
C ASN A 35 -0.46 -2.30 -12.58
N THR A 36 -0.35 -0.97 -12.62
CA THR A 36 0.70 -0.23 -11.93
C THR A 36 0.29 -0.06 -10.46
N CYS A 37 0.45 -1.13 -9.69
CA CYS A 37 0.14 -1.16 -8.26
C CYS A 37 1.12 -2.06 -7.50
N SER A 38 1.18 -1.87 -6.19
CA SER A 38 1.82 -2.80 -5.26
C SER A 38 0.76 -3.64 -4.56
N ARG A 39 1.20 -4.77 -3.99
CA ARG A 39 0.35 -5.55 -3.10
C ARG A 39 0.21 -4.83 -1.76
N ASN A 40 -1.02 -4.80 -1.25
CA ASN A 40 -1.33 -4.29 0.07
C ASN A 40 -1.57 -5.44 1.04
N TYR A 41 -1.33 -5.15 2.32
CA TYR A 41 -1.56 -6.06 3.43
C TYR A 41 -2.40 -5.35 4.48
N GLU A 42 -3.22 -6.13 5.19
CA GLU A 42 -3.89 -5.62 6.39
C GLU A 42 -2.84 -5.39 7.47
N VAL A 43 -2.89 -4.20 8.07
CA VAL A 43 -1.93 -3.74 9.07
C VAL A 43 -2.68 -3.16 10.26
N GLN A 44 -2.19 -3.45 11.47
CA GLN A 44 -2.72 -2.90 12.71
C GLN A 44 -1.58 -2.36 13.56
N ASP A 45 -1.74 -1.15 14.07
CA ASP A 45 -0.91 -0.61 15.14
C ASP A 45 -1.50 -1.03 16.49
N SER A 46 -0.70 -1.68 17.33
CA SER A 46 -1.03 -1.96 18.72
C SER A 46 0.22 -2.17 19.57
N ARG A 47 0.21 -1.59 20.78
CA ARG A 47 1.31 -1.64 21.77
C ARG A 47 2.66 -1.20 21.20
N ASP A 48 2.67 -0.09 20.47
CA ASP A 48 3.87 0.46 19.83
C ASP A 48 4.53 -0.51 18.82
N VAL A 49 3.75 -1.46 18.30
CA VAL A 49 4.17 -2.45 17.31
C VAL A 49 3.21 -2.40 16.12
N VAL A 50 3.80 -2.37 14.91
CA VAL A 50 3.07 -2.51 13.66
C VAL A 50 3.02 -3.97 13.26
N TRP A 51 1.81 -4.54 13.23
CA TRP A 51 1.55 -5.92 12.86
C TRP A 51 1.07 -6.01 11.42
N VAL A 52 1.54 -7.02 10.69
CA VAL A 52 1.19 -7.23 9.28
C VAL A 52 0.59 -8.62 9.10
N TRP A 53 -0.60 -8.69 8.51
CA TRP A 53 -1.23 -9.97 8.16
C TRP A 53 -0.87 -10.39 6.74
N MET A 54 -0.05 -11.45 6.63
CA MET A 54 0.52 -11.89 5.35
C MET A 54 -0.33 -12.93 4.60
N LEU A 55 -1.35 -13.53 5.25
CA LEU A 55 -2.16 -14.60 4.66
C LEU A 55 -3.39 -14.06 3.94
N GLU A 56 -3.43 -14.23 2.62
CA GLU A 56 -4.56 -13.83 1.78
C GLU A 56 -5.73 -14.83 1.82
N SER A 57 -5.45 -16.12 2.03
CA SER A 57 -6.45 -17.19 2.05
C SER A 57 -7.17 -17.36 3.40
N ASN A 58 -6.70 -16.68 4.44
CA ASN A 58 -7.31 -16.71 5.76
C ASN A 58 -7.64 -15.27 6.16
N PRO A 59 -8.91 -14.83 6.00
CA PRO A 59 -9.27 -13.45 6.32
C PRO A 59 -9.01 -13.17 7.79
N LEU A 60 -8.62 -11.93 8.07
CA LEU A 60 -8.43 -11.42 9.42
C LEU A 60 -9.71 -11.68 10.25
N ASP A 61 -9.58 -12.33 11.40
CA ASP A 61 -10.67 -12.50 12.36
C ASP A 61 -10.30 -11.76 13.63
N ASP A 62 -10.71 -10.49 13.71
CA ASP A 62 -10.34 -9.58 14.81
C ASP A 62 -10.68 -10.11 16.19
N ARG A 63 -11.66 -11.01 16.29
CA ARG A 63 -12.07 -11.64 17.57
C ARG A 63 -11.03 -12.63 18.10
N LYS A 64 -10.16 -13.15 17.23
CA LYS A 64 -9.11 -14.12 17.55
C LYS A 64 -7.76 -13.45 17.76
N LEU A 65 -7.64 -12.18 17.39
CA LEU A 65 -6.40 -11.45 17.46
C LEU A 65 -6.35 -10.72 18.79
N ALA A 66 -5.33 -11.04 19.57
CA ALA A 66 -5.04 -10.37 20.81
C ALA A 66 -4.38 -9.02 20.51
N TRP A 67 -5.12 -8.10 19.90
CA TRP A 67 -4.70 -6.72 19.64
C TRP A 67 -4.58 -5.87 20.92
N PHE A 68 -4.75 -6.50 22.08
CA PHE A 68 -4.56 -5.88 23.39
C PHE A 68 -3.15 -5.39 23.52
#